data_AF-A0A023WVT8-F1
#
_entry.id   AF-A0A023WVT8-F1
#
_cell.length_a   1.000
_cell.length_b   1.000
_cell.length_c   1.000
_cell.angle_alpha   90.00
_cell.angle_beta   90.00
_cell.angle_gamma   90.00
#
_symmetry.space_group_name_H-M   'P 1'
#
loop_
_entity.id
_entity.type
_entity.pdbx_description
1 polymer ?
#
loop_
_entity_poly.entity_id
_entity_poly.type
_entity_poly.pdbx_seq_one_letter_code
_entity_poly.pdbx_strand_id
1 'polypeptide(L)'
;MKNDIHDLGLVLDSRVRLVLVESWDERRVLETLTGLAVRQGLGFYLWSATEGLRHLSFGGELQGGEESCAPELALKLVKHDSQPNLYVFCDLHPYLDEPKLVRLLKDIAMSEAPVAPTLVLVSHALKLPPEVQRYAARFSLSLPAEEELLAIVREEATRWSERNRGARVRTDNRTLQQVVKNLRGLSHAEARALARNVICDDGAITQEDLPELNRSKFQLLDLDGVLGFEYETARFAEVAGLANFKRWLAERQGAFLGGQGDDLPRGVMLVGVQGGGKSLAAKAVAGLWGLPLLRLDFACLYNKYFGETERNLREALSLAEQMAPCVLWMDEIEKGLATGDMDGGVSQRVLGTLLTWMAERSAPVFMVATANAIDRLPAELLRKGRFDELFFVDLPDLATRAEIFRIHLARRELKPDELGLMVLADASDGFSGAEIEQVVVSAVYAGQAQQRHVDQAMLLEGIRATSPLSVVMAERLDALREWARGRTVQAD
;
A
#
# COMPACT_ATOMS: atom_id res chain seq x y z
N MET A 1 -20.65 3.90 8.44
CA MET A 1 -21.41 4.72 9.41
C MET A 1 -22.24 3.91 10.41
N LYS A 2 -23.20 3.05 10.00
CA LYS A 2 -24.07 2.36 10.99
C LYS A 2 -23.30 1.40 11.91
N ASN A 3 -22.29 0.71 11.37
CA ASN A 3 -21.46 -0.23 12.13
C ASN A 3 -20.52 0.50 13.10
N ASP A 4 -19.80 1.54 12.65
CA ASP A 4 -18.92 2.32 13.53
C ASP A 4 -19.64 2.88 14.77
N ILE A 5 -20.87 3.39 14.60
CA ILE A 5 -21.67 3.89 15.73
C ILE A 5 -22.07 2.76 16.68
N HIS A 6 -22.36 1.57 16.16
CA HIS A 6 -22.71 0.42 16.98
C HIS A 6 -21.50 -0.09 17.76
N ASP A 7 -20.36 -0.27 17.08
CA ASP A 7 -19.12 -0.78 17.67
C ASP A 7 -18.56 0.19 18.71
N LEU A 8 -18.57 1.49 18.41
CA LEU A 8 -18.18 2.52 19.37
C LEU A 8 -19.17 2.58 20.55
N GLY A 9 -20.47 2.36 20.29
CA GLY A 9 -21.48 2.22 21.34
C GLY A 9 -21.18 1.07 22.29
N LEU A 10 -20.78 -0.10 21.77
CA LEU A 10 -20.36 -1.24 22.58
C LEU A 10 -19.12 -0.93 23.44
N VAL A 11 -18.17 -0.13 22.91
CA VAL A 11 -17.00 0.32 23.67
C VAL A 11 -17.40 1.30 24.77
N LEU A 12 -18.34 2.22 24.53
CA LEU A 12 -18.86 3.12 25.58
C LEU A 12 -19.71 2.40 26.63
N ASP A 13 -20.42 1.34 26.24
CA ASP A 13 -21.18 0.49 27.16
C ASP A 13 -20.27 -0.41 28.01
N SER A 14 -19.07 -0.72 27.49
CA SER A 14 -18.00 -1.30 28.30
C SER A 14 -17.58 -0.27 29.35
N ARG A 15 -17.26 -0.68 30.59
CA ARG A 15 -16.93 0.24 31.71
C ARG A 15 -15.63 1.04 31.51
N VAL A 16 -15.13 1.16 30.28
CA VAL A 16 -13.96 1.94 29.90
C VAL A 16 -14.35 3.42 29.86
N ARG A 17 -13.61 4.24 30.61
CA ARG A 17 -13.86 5.69 30.72
C ARG A 17 -12.92 6.54 29.85
N LEU A 18 -11.94 5.91 29.22
CA LEU A 18 -10.97 6.56 28.34
C LEU A 18 -10.93 5.82 27.01
N VAL A 19 -11.32 6.50 25.94
CA VAL A 19 -11.28 5.97 24.58
C VAL A 19 -10.31 6.80 23.75
N LEU A 20 -9.53 6.12 22.92
CA LEU A 20 -8.61 6.73 22.00
C LEU A 20 -9.08 6.49 20.56
N VAL A 21 -9.25 7.56 19.80
CA VAL A 21 -9.50 7.53 18.36
C VAL A 21 -8.34 8.17 17.61
N GLU A 22 -7.58 7.34 16.90
CA GLU A 22 -6.49 7.79 16.02
C GLU A 22 -7.05 7.94 14.60
N SER A 23 -7.11 9.18 14.08
CA SER A 23 -7.68 9.47 12.76
C SER A 23 -7.19 10.82 12.25
N TRP A 24 -6.90 10.90 10.94
CA TRP A 24 -6.66 12.16 10.22
C TRP A 24 -7.96 12.90 9.86
N ASP A 25 -9.08 12.19 9.85
CA ASP A 25 -10.41 12.74 9.57
C ASP A 25 -11.14 13.06 10.88
N GLU A 26 -10.73 14.16 11.53
CA GLU A 26 -11.36 14.63 12.77
C GLU A 26 -12.86 14.87 12.60
N ARG A 27 -13.26 15.49 11.49
CA ARG A 27 -14.65 15.82 11.22
C ARG A 27 -15.54 14.58 11.25
N ARG A 28 -15.13 13.48 10.62
CA ARG A 28 -15.88 12.22 10.63
C ARG A 28 -15.97 11.62 12.03
N VAL A 29 -14.89 11.67 12.80
CA VAL A 29 -14.87 11.20 14.19
C VAL A 29 -15.92 11.98 15.01
N LEU A 30 -15.94 13.30 14.88
CA LEU A 30 -16.90 14.16 15.56
C LEU A 30 -18.34 13.90 15.12
N GLU A 31 -18.61 13.75 13.82
CA GLU A 31 -19.94 13.40 13.30
C GLU A 31 -20.43 12.04 13.85
N THR A 32 -19.53 11.06 13.93
CA THR A 32 -19.83 9.72 14.47
C THR A 32 -20.13 9.76 15.96
N LEU A 33 -19.29 10.44 16.75
CA LEU A 33 -19.47 10.61 18.20
C LEU A 33 -20.72 11.44 18.53
N THR A 34 -21.01 12.46 17.74
CA THR A 34 -22.24 13.26 17.87
C THR A 34 -23.47 12.40 17.63
N GLY A 35 -23.47 11.61 16.55
CA GLY A 35 -24.56 10.68 16.25
C GLY A 35 -24.77 9.63 17.34
N LEU A 36 -23.69 9.17 17.97
CA LEU A 36 -23.74 8.26 19.11
C LEU A 36 -24.32 8.91 20.37
N ALA A 37 -23.85 10.11 20.71
CA ALA A 37 -24.34 10.88 21.86
C ALA A 37 -25.85 11.15 21.75
N VAL A 38 -26.33 11.55 20.56
CA VAL A 38 -27.76 11.77 20.31
C VAL A 38 -28.57 10.49 20.46
N ARG A 39 -28.07 9.34 19.96
CA ARG A 39 -28.77 8.04 20.09
C ARG A 39 -28.86 7.54 21.52
N GLN A 40 -27.83 7.77 22.33
CA GLN A 40 -27.77 7.34 23.73
C GLN A 40 -28.32 8.40 24.71
N GLY A 41 -28.62 9.61 24.24
CA GLY A 41 -29.09 10.72 25.07
C GLY A 41 -28.03 11.28 26.02
N LEU A 42 -26.75 11.19 25.65
CA LEU A 42 -25.62 11.71 26.44
C LEU A 42 -25.37 13.19 26.11
N GLY A 43 -24.94 13.98 27.09
CA GLY A 43 -24.41 15.32 26.82
C GLY A 43 -23.09 15.23 26.05
N PHE A 44 -22.91 16.06 25.02
CA PHE A 44 -21.72 16.03 24.17
C PHE A 44 -20.89 17.30 24.39
N TYR A 45 -19.63 17.13 24.74
CA TYR A 45 -18.69 18.23 24.95
C TYR A 45 -17.47 18.06 24.04
N LEU A 46 -17.05 19.13 23.38
CA LEU A 46 -15.87 19.19 22.53
C LEU A 46 -14.86 20.17 23.11
N TRP A 47 -13.61 19.74 23.24
CA TRP A 47 -12.49 20.57 23.63
C TRP A 47 -11.46 20.67 22.52
N SER A 48 -10.98 21.89 22.26
CA SER A 48 -9.78 22.16 21.46
C SER A 48 -8.93 23.23 22.16
N ALA A 49 -7.64 23.27 21.86
CA ALA A 49 -6.73 24.29 22.43
C ALA A 49 -7.12 25.73 22.02
N THR A 50 -7.84 25.89 20.91
CA THR A 50 -8.24 27.21 20.37
C THR A 50 -9.57 27.71 20.92
N GLU A 51 -10.53 26.81 21.19
CA GLU A 51 -11.91 27.20 21.53
C GLU A 51 -12.33 26.73 22.92
N GLY A 52 -11.49 25.98 23.63
CA GLY A 52 -11.78 25.43 24.94
C GLY A 52 -12.93 24.42 24.91
N LEU A 53 -13.53 24.17 26.08
CA LEU A 53 -14.59 23.20 26.28
C LEU A 53 -15.96 23.79 25.90
N ARG A 54 -16.61 23.22 24.89
CA ARG A 54 -17.94 23.61 24.40
C ARG A 54 -18.92 22.45 24.48
N HIS A 55 -20.18 22.73 24.78
CA HIS A 55 -21.25 21.74 24.87
C HIS A 55 -22.21 21.84 23.68
N LEU A 56 -22.68 20.70 23.16
CA LEU A 56 -23.67 20.66 22.10
C LEU A 56 -25.06 21.02 22.65
N SER A 57 -25.54 22.21 22.30
CA SER A 57 -26.86 22.69 22.72
C SER A 57 -27.98 22.16 21.81
N PHE A 58 -29.22 22.26 22.30
CA PHE A 58 -30.42 21.89 21.53
C PHE A 58 -30.54 22.83 20.33
N GLY A 59 -30.27 22.32 19.12
CA GLY A 59 -30.11 23.10 17.89
C GLY A 59 -28.84 22.81 17.10
N GLY A 60 -27.90 22.04 17.68
CA GLY A 60 -26.67 21.62 17.01
C GLY A 60 -25.51 22.61 17.09
N GLU A 61 -25.67 23.71 17.84
CA GLU A 61 -24.61 24.69 18.08
C GLU A 61 -23.82 24.37 19.35
N LEU A 62 -22.49 24.47 19.26
CA LEU A 62 -21.57 24.29 20.38
C LEU A 62 -21.47 25.60 21.17
N GLN A 63 -21.85 25.58 22.44
CA GLN A 63 -21.81 26.74 23.35
C GLN A 63 -20.79 26.51 24.48
N GLY A 64 -19.92 27.48 24.74
CA GLY A 64 -18.85 27.36 25.75
C GLY A 64 -17.84 28.51 25.68
N GLY A 65 -16.91 28.56 26.63
CA GLY A 65 -16.04 29.71 26.88
C GLY A 65 -14.53 29.44 26.77
N GLU A 66 -13.81 30.45 26.27
CA GLU A 66 -12.33 30.53 26.14
C GLU A 66 -11.57 30.30 27.47
N GLU A 67 -12.26 30.35 28.61
CA GLU A 67 -11.68 30.19 29.95
C GLU A 67 -11.15 28.77 30.25
N SER A 68 -11.43 27.79 29.37
CA SER A 68 -11.02 26.39 29.51
C SER A 68 -10.04 25.91 28.42
N CYS A 69 -9.39 26.83 27.69
CA CYS A 69 -8.37 26.49 26.70
C CYS A 69 -7.15 25.78 27.30
N ALA A 70 -6.87 25.97 28.60
CA ALA A 70 -5.83 25.21 29.28
C ALA A 70 -6.28 23.75 29.53
N PRO A 71 -5.55 22.73 29.04
CA PRO A 71 -5.97 21.33 29.14
C PRO A 71 -6.11 20.85 30.59
N GLU A 72 -5.31 21.38 31.52
CA GLU A 72 -5.42 21.06 32.95
C GLU A 72 -6.77 21.48 33.53
N LEU A 73 -7.27 22.67 33.16
CA LEU A 73 -8.56 23.16 33.62
C LEU A 73 -9.70 22.32 33.04
N ALA A 74 -9.64 22.02 31.74
CA ALA A 74 -10.64 21.21 31.08
C ALA A 74 -10.73 19.80 31.67
N LEU A 75 -9.61 19.11 31.89
CA LEU A 75 -9.61 17.77 32.52
C LEU A 75 -10.11 17.78 33.97
N LYS A 76 -9.86 18.86 34.73
CA LYS A 76 -10.45 19.01 36.07
C LYS A 76 -11.97 19.11 36.02
N LEU A 77 -12.52 19.85 35.05
CA LEU A 77 -13.97 19.93 34.84
C LEU A 77 -14.56 18.54 34.55
N VAL A 78 -13.92 17.76 33.67
CA VAL A 78 -14.31 16.38 33.37
C VAL A 78 -14.27 15.52 34.63
N LYS A 79 -13.19 15.58 35.41
CA LYS A 79 -13.04 14.77 36.63
C LYS A 79 -14.14 15.06 37.68
N HIS A 80 -14.62 16.29 37.75
CA HIS A 80 -15.65 16.69 38.71
C HIS A 80 -17.08 16.55 38.18
N ASP A 81 -17.26 16.18 36.91
CA ASP A 81 -18.58 15.91 36.37
C ASP A 81 -19.13 14.58 36.89
N SER A 82 -20.41 14.60 37.25
CA SER A 82 -21.17 13.45 37.79
C SER A 82 -22.26 12.98 36.83
N GLN A 83 -22.35 13.59 35.65
CA GLN A 83 -23.28 13.20 34.58
C GLN A 83 -22.60 12.22 33.60
N PRO A 84 -23.39 11.38 32.90
CA PRO A 84 -22.87 10.48 31.88
C PRO A 84 -22.62 11.25 30.58
N ASN A 85 -21.73 12.24 30.62
CA ASN A 85 -21.41 13.07 29.47
C ASN A 85 -20.24 12.48 28.67
N LEU A 86 -20.28 12.70 27.36
CA LEU A 86 -19.23 12.34 26.42
C LEU A 86 -18.35 13.57 26.17
N TYR A 87 -17.11 13.49 26.61
CA TYR A 87 -16.10 14.54 26.44
C TYR A 87 -15.12 14.16 25.35
N VAL A 88 -15.02 14.96 24.30
CA VAL A 88 -14.12 14.74 23.16
C VAL A 88 -13.03 15.80 23.18
N PHE A 89 -11.77 15.37 23.28
CA PHE A 89 -10.61 16.26 23.27
C PHE A 89 -9.83 16.06 21.98
N CYS A 90 -9.76 17.11 21.16
CA CYS A 90 -8.98 17.12 19.93
C CYS A 90 -7.54 17.57 20.20
N ASP A 91 -6.58 16.86 19.62
CA ASP A 91 -5.14 17.19 19.62
C ASP A 91 -4.54 17.44 21.01
N LEU A 92 -4.94 16.64 22.01
CA LEU A 92 -4.33 16.69 23.35
C LEU A 92 -2.91 16.11 23.39
N HIS A 93 -2.50 15.38 22.34
CA HIS A 93 -1.22 14.66 22.25
C HIS A 93 0.04 15.47 22.61
N PRO A 94 0.19 16.78 22.24
CA PRO A 94 1.40 17.55 22.54
C PRO A 94 1.60 17.81 24.03
N TYR A 95 0.54 17.71 24.83
CA TYR A 95 0.56 18.02 26.25
C TYR A 95 0.74 16.78 27.13
N LEU A 96 0.82 15.57 26.55
CA LEU A 96 0.87 14.32 27.31
C LEU A 96 2.22 14.01 27.98
N ASP A 97 3.22 14.87 27.81
CA ASP A 97 4.49 14.81 28.56
C ASP A 97 4.38 15.41 29.97
N GLU A 98 3.32 16.18 30.25
CA GLU A 98 3.14 16.83 31.55
C GLU A 98 2.62 15.86 32.62
N PRO A 99 3.38 15.59 33.72
CA PRO A 99 3.00 14.59 34.72
C PRO A 99 1.63 14.83 35.38
N LYS A 100 1.21 16.10 35.50
CA LYS A 100 -0.09 16.48 36.04
C LYS A 100 -1.24 16.03 35.15
N LEU A 101 -1.12 16.21 33.83
CA LEU A 101 -2.14 15.81 32.86
C LEU A 101 -2.24 14.28 32.79
N VAL A 102 -1.10 13.57 32.79
CA VAL A 102 -1.07 12.11 32.86
C VAL A 102 -1.79 11.59 34.12
N ARG A 103 -1.56 12.24 35.27
CA ARG A 103 -2.26 11.87 36.52
C ARG A 103 -3.75 12.15 36.47
N LEU A 104 -4.18 13.28 35.89
CA LEU A 104 -5.59 13.62 35.73
C LEU A 104 -6.32 12.62 34.81
N LEU A 105 -5.72 12.27 33.67
CA LEU A 105 -6.25 11.24 32.77
C LEU A 105 -6.40 9.90 33.50
N LYS A 106 -5.40 9.51 34.29
CA LYS A 106 -5.46 8.28 35.09
C LYS A 106 -6.57 8.32 36.14
N ASP A 107 -6.75 9.45 36.82
CA ASP A 107 -7.82 9.60 37.82
C ASP A 107 -9.21 9.50 37.17
N ILE A 108 -9.41 10.09 35.98
CA ILE A 108 -10.67 9.98 35.22
C ILE A 108 -10.90 8.52 34.79
N ALA A 109 -9.86 7.88 34.23
CA ALA A 109 -9.96 6.52 33.72
C ALA A 109 -10.18 5.46 34.83
N MET A 110 -9.74 5.73 36.06
CA MET A 110 -9.91 4.88 37.23
C MET A 110 -11.21 5.14 38.01
N SER A 111 -12.05 6.07 37.57
CA SER A 111 -13.29 6.39 38.30
C SER A 111 -14.25 5.19 38.33
N GLU A 112 -14.56 4.71 39.54
CA GLU A 112 -15.53 3.64 39.78
C GLU A 112 -16.96 4.17 40.01
N ALA A 113 -17.20 5.46 39.78
CA ALA A 113 -18.52 6.05 39.97
C ALA A 113 -19.56 5.35 39.08
N PRO A 114 -20.78 5.07 39.60
CA PRO A 114 -21.82 4.37 38.86
C PRO A 114 -22.26 5.15 37.61
N VAL A 115 -22.23 6.48 37.70
CA VAL A 115 -22.41 7.42 36.60
C VAL A 115 -21.16 8.28 36.55
N ALA A 116 -20.41 8.18 35.45
CA ALA A 116 -19.17 8.93 35.26
C ALA A 116 -19.06 9.36 33.80
N PRO A 117 -18.39 10.48 33.53
CA PRO A 117 -18.15 10.92 32.17
C PRO A 117 -17.21 9.97 31.44
N THR A 118 -17.35 9.93 30.12
CA THR A 118 -16.43 9.19 29.24
C THR A 118 -15.60 10.18 28.46
N LEU A 119 -14.28 10.02 28.51
CA LEU A 119 -13.32 10.86 27.82
C LEU A 119 -12.83 10.17 26.55
N VAL A 120 -12.97 10.85 25.42
CA VAL A 120 -12.50 10.42 24.11
C VAL A 120 -11.39 11.35 23.66
N LEU A 121 -10.22 10.81 23.38
CA LEU A 121 -9.09 11.54 22.82
C LEU A 121 -9.05 11.32 21.31
N VAL A 122 -9.04 12.40 20.53
CA VAL A 122 -8.96 12.37 19.06
C VAL A 122 -7.66 13.04 18.64
N SER A 123 -6.84 12.34 17.86
CA SER A 123 -5.57 12.86 17.35
C SER A 123 -5.15 12.11 16.08
N HIS A 124 -4.36 12.74 15.22
CA HIS A 124 -3.73 12.08 14.07
C HIS A 124 -2.62 11.10 14.49
N ALA A 125 -1.97 11.35 15.64
CA ALA A 125 -1.00 10.47 16.27
C ALA A 125 -1.08 10.63 17.79
N LEU A 126 -1.39 9.56 18.54
CA LEU A 126 -1.41 9.61 20.01
C LEU A 126 -0.59 8.47 20.63
N LYS A 127 0.54 8.83 21.24
CA LYS A 127 1.29 7.93 22.11
C LYS A 127 0.87 8.17 23.56
N LEU A 128 0.04 7.27 24.10
CA LEU A 128 -0.35 7.34 25.50
C LEU A 128 0.82 6.98 26.42
N PRO A 129 0.99 7.70 27.55
CA PRO A 129 1.92 7.30 28.61
C PRO A 129 1.63 5.90 29.15
N PRO A 130 2.66 5.10 29.50
CA PRO A 130 2.50 3.72 29.98
C PRO A 130 1.55 3.58 31.19
N GLU A 131 1.47 4.60 32.04
CA GLU A 131 0.66 4.62 33.25
C GLU A 131 -0.85 4.63 32.97
N VAL A 132 -1.24 5.16 31.81
CA VAL A 132 -2.64 5.37 31.38
C VAL A 132 -3.04 4.34 30.33
N GLN A 133 -2.09 3.81 29.57
CA GLN A 133 -2.32 2.92 28.42
C GLN A 133 -3.24 1.72 28.74
N ARG A 134 -3.11 1.12 29.94
CA ARG A 134 -3.93 -0.03 30.36
C ARG A 134 -5.40 0.28 30.68
N TYR A 135 -5.74 1.55 30.86
CA TYR A 135 -7.09 2.01 31.17
C TYR A 135 -7.83 2.57 29.96
N ALA A 136 -7.14 2.69 28.81
CA ALA A 136 -7.69 3.22 27.58
C ALA A 136 -8.12 2.10 26.63
N ALA A 137 -9.30 2.22 26.04
CA ALA A 137 -9.67 1.46 24.85
C ALA A 137 -9.21 2.21 23.59
N ARG A 138 -8.68 1.49 22.60
CA ARG A 138 -8.37 2.06 21.28
C ARG A 138 -9.49 1.72 20.32
N PHE A 139 -9.92 2.70 19.55
CA PHE A 139 -10.93 2.57 18.52
C PHE A 139 -10.41 3.23 17.24
N SER A 140 -10.41 2.48 16.14
CA SER A 140 -10.11 3.01 14.81
C SER A 140 -11.38 2.97 13.98
N LEU A 141 -11.68 4.07 13.28
CA LEU A 141 -12.80 4.09 12.34
C LEU A 141 -12.55 3.09 11.21
N SER A 142 -13.59 2.35 10.84
CA SER A 142 -13.49 1.46 9.68
C SER A 142 -13.45 2.25 8.37
N LEU A 143 -12.79 1.70 7.36
CA LEU A 143 -12.88 2.24 6.01
C LEU A 143 -14.29 2.01 5.43
N PRO A 144 -14.75 2.88 4.50
CA PRO A 144 -16.04 2.73 3.85
C PRO A 144 -16.14 1.38 3.12
N ALA A 145 -17.21 0.64 3.42
CA ALA A 145 -17.56 -0.56 2.66
C ALA A 145 -17.98 -0.20 1.23
N GLU A 146 -18.04 -1.19 0.34
CA GLU A 146 -18.40 -0.98 -1.07
C GLU A 146 -19.75 -0.28 -1.26
N GLU A 147 -20.75 -0.63 -0.44
CA GLU A 147 -22.06 0.04 -0.46
C GLU A 147 -21.97 1.52 -0.04
N GLU A 148 -21.11 1.84 0.92
CA GLU A 148 -20.89 3.22 1.38
C GLU A 148 -20.12 4.04 0.35
N LEU A 149 -19.08 3.46 -0.28
CA LEU A 149 -18.35 4.08 -1.38
C LEU A 149 -19.28 4.42 -2.54
N LEU A 150 -20.17 3.48 -2.90
CA LEU A 150 -21.15 3.67 -3.95
C LEU A 150 -22.17 4.77 -3.60
N ALA A 151 -22.56 4.88 -2.32
CA ALA A 151 -23.39 5.99 -1.84
C ALA A 151 -22.66 7.34 -1.96
N ILE A 152 -21.38 7.41 -1.58
CA ILE A 152 -20.56 8.64 -1.70
C ILE A 152 -20.49 9.10 -3.15
N VAL A 153 -20.22 8.19 -4.10
CA VAL A 153 -20.14 8.52 -5.53
C VAL A 153 -21.49 9.02 -6.06
N ARG A 154 -22.61 8.39 -5.65
CA ARG A 154 -23.96 8.83 -6.04
C ARG A 154 -24.33 10.20 -5.46
N GLU A 155 -23.95 10.48 -4.23
CA GLU A 155 -24.16 11.80 -3.61
C GLU A 155 -23.43 12.90 -4.37
N GLU A 156 -22.15 12.70 -4.69
CA GLU A 156 -21.38 13.71 -5.45
C GLU A 156 -21.91 13.87 -6.88
N ALA A 157 -22.35 12.79 -7.53
CA ALA A 157 -23.03 12.87 -8.83
C ALA A 157 -24.34 13.68 -8.77
N THR A 158 -25.10 13.53 -7.68
CA THR A 158 -26.34 14.29 -7.46
C THR A 158 -26.03 15.77 -7.22
N ARG A 159 -25.02 16.08 -6.40
CA ARG A 159 -24.56 17.46 -6.17
C ARG A 159 -24.06 18.14 -7.45
N TRP A 160 -23.37 17.41 -8.31
CA TRP A 160 -22.95 17.93 -9.61
C TRP A 160 -24.15 18.22 -10.51
N SER A 161 -25.14 17.33 -10.55
CA SER A 161 -26.39 17.53 -11.31
C SER A 161 -27.16 18.77 -10.85
N GLU A 162 -27.30 18.97 -9.53
CA GLU A 162 -27.93 20.16 -8.95
C GLU A 162 -27.23 21.47 -9.38
N ARG A 163 -25.90 21.46 -9.42
CA ARG A 163 -25.09 22.61 -9.87
C ARG A 163 -25.17 22.84 -11.38
N ASN A 164 -25.35 21.78 -12.17
CA ASN A 164 -25.37 21.82 -13.63
C ASN A 164 -26.79 21.71 -14.23
N ARG A 165 -27.75 22.42 -13.63
CA ARG A 165 -29.13 22.55 -14.15
C ARG A 165 -29.86 21.21 -14.35
N GLY A 166 -29.57 20.21 -13.52
CA GLY A 166 -30.18 18.88 -13.59
C GLY A 166 -29.61 17.98 -14.68
N ALA A 167 -28.48 18.33 -15.28
CA ALA A 167 -27.77 17.44 -16.20
C ALA A 167 -27.36 16.15 -15.47
N ARG A 168 -27.67 15.00 -16.06
CA ARG A 168 -27.26 13.70 -15.52
C ARG A 168 -25.81 13.41 -15.89
N VAL A 169 -25.03 12.98 -14.90
CA VAL A 169 -23.69 12.44 -15.11
C VAL A 169 -23.77 11.25 -16.07
N ARG A 170 -22.95 11.25 -17.11
CA ARG A 170 -22.90 10.17 -18.10
C ARG A 170 -22.00 9.04 -17.59
N THR A 171 -22.59 7.92 -17.19
CA THR A 171 -21.83 6.74 -16.74
C THR A 171 -22.61 5.46 -16.99
N ASP A 172 -21.91 4.37 -17.29
CA ASP A 172 -22.45 3.02 -17.32
C ASP A 172 -22.19 2.29 -15.99
N ASN A 173 -23.03 1.29 -15.68
CA ASN A 173 -22.96 0.58 -14.40
C ASN A 173 -21.63 -0.16 -14.18
N ARG A 174 -20.95 -0.57 -15.26
CA ARG A 174 -19.67 -1.28 -15.17
C ARG A 174 -18.55 -0.31 -14.79
N THR A 175 -18.48 0.86 -15.42
CA THR A 175 -17.48 1.88 -15.09
C THR A 175 -17.70 2.44 -13.67
N LEU A 176 -18.96 2.64 -13.26
CA LEU A 176 -19.28 3.03 -11.88
C LEU A 176 -18.74 2.01 -10.85
N GLN A 177 -18.94 0.71 -11.10
CA GLN A 177 -18.38 -0.34 -10.23
C GLN A 177 -16.85 -0.35 -10.23
N GLN A 178 -16.20 -0.06 -11.36
CA GLN A 178 -14.74 0.05 -11.44
C GLN A 178 -14.22 1.24 -10.62
N VAL A 179 -14.88 2.40 -10.68
CA VAL A 179 -14.53 3.55 -9.83
C VAL A 179 -14.69 3.19 -8.35
N VAL A 180 -15.81 2.59 -7.96
CA VAL A 180 -16.02 2.16 -6.56
C VAL A 180 -14.94 1.17 -6.11
N LYS A 181 -14.57 0.20 -6.95
CA LYS A 181 -13.45 -0.72 -6.67
C LYS A 181 -12.13 0.03 -6.51
N ASN A 182 -11.85 1.01 -7.36
CA ASN A 182 -10.63 1.81 -7.24
C ASN A 182 -10.64 2.70 -6.00
N LEU A 183 -11.79 3.17 -5.50
CA LEU A 183 -11.86 3.96 -4.26
C LEU A 183 -11.66 3.13 -2.97
N ARG A 184 -11.61 1.79 -3.05
CA ARG A 184 -11.37 0.93 -1.87
C ARG A 184 -10.02 1.23 -1.22
N GLY A 185 -9.96 1.18 0.11
CA GLY A 185 -8.74 1.51 0.86
C GLY A 185 -8.58 3.00 1.19
N LEU A 186 -9.50 3.86 0.73
CA LEU A 186 -9.53 5.28 1.08
C LEU A 186 -10.52 5.56 2.21
N SER A 187 -10.25 6.60 3.01
CA SER A 187 -11.22 7.17 3.94
C SER A 187 -12.42 7.80 3.20
N HIS A 188 -13.54 8.04 3.91
CA HIS A 188 -14.71 8.69 3.31
C HIS A 188 -14.40 10.06 2.72
N ALA A 189 -13.54 10.86 3.38
CA ALA A 189 -13.16 12.18 2.91
C ALA A 189 -12.35 12.12 1.61
N GLU A 190 -11.36 11.23 1.53
CA GLU A 190 -10.54 11.01 0.34
C GLU A 190 -11.38 10.44 -0.81
N ALA A 191 -12.21 9.43 -0.53
CA ALA A 191 -13.12 8.86 -1.52
C ALA A 191 -14.06 9.92 -2.10
N ARG A 192 -14.58 10.82 -1.26
CA ARG A 192 -15.41 11.94 -1.70
C ARG A 192 -14.63 12.95 -2.54
N ALA A 193 -13.40 13.27 -2.16
CA ALA A 193 -12.54 14.18 -2.92
C ALA A 193 -12.23 13.62 -4.31
N LEU A 194 -11.84 12.34 -4.42
CA LEU A 194 -11.57 11.70 -5.71
C LEU A 194 -12.82 11.53 -6.57
N ALA A 195 -13.94 11.12 -5.96
CA ALA A 195 -15.22 11.02 -6.67
C ALA A 195 -15.62 12.38 -7.25
N ARG A 196 -15.40 13.47 -6.51
CA ARG A 196 -15.64 14.82 -6.99
C ARG A 196 -14.74 15.18 -8.16
N ASN A 197 -13.45 14.90 -8.09
CA ASN A 197 -12.51 15.24 -9.17
C ASN A 197 -12.92 14.56 -10.48
N VAL A 198 -13.18 13.24 -10.45
CA VAL A 198 -13.61 12.51 -11.65
C VAL A 198 -14.92 13.03 -12.24
N ILE A 199 -15.88 13.45 -11.41
CA ILE A 199 -17.19 13.93 -11.89
C ILE A 199 -17.11 15.40 -12.39
N CYS A 200 -16.22 16.21 -11.81
CA CYS A 200 -16.17 17.65 -12.08
C CYS A 200 -15.55 18.01 -13.43
N ASP A 201 -14.67 17.18 -13.99
CA ASP A 201 -13.88 17.55 -15.17
C ASP A 201 -14.72 17.64 -16.45
N ASP A 202 -15.67 16.72 -16.67
CA ASP A 202 -16.52 16.73 -17.87
C ASP A 202 -17.98 16.28 -17.63
N GLY A 203 -18.35 15.90 -16.40
CA GLY A 203 -19.66 15.36 -16.09
C GLY A 203 -19.91 13.95 -16.64
N ALA A 204 -18.85 13.22 -16.99
CA ALA A 204 -18.87 11.82 -17.32
C ALA A 204 -17.97 11.04 -16.36
N ILE A 205 -18.21 9.74 -16.28
CA ILE A 205 -17.27 8.81 -15.64
C ILE A 205 -16.95 7.79 -16.72
N THR A 206 -15.75 7.91 -17.29
CA THR A 206 -15.28 7.10 -18.42
C THR A 206 -14.16 6.14 -17.99
N GLN A 207 -13.76 5.23 -18.88
CA GLN A 207 -12.62 4.35 -18.61
C GLN A 207 -11.27 5.07 -18.70
N GLU A 208 -11.21 6.21 -19.39
CA GLU A 208 -9.98 7.01 -19.53
C GLU A 208 -9.60 7.72 -18.23
N ASP A 209 -10.56 7.91 -17.31
CA ASP A 209 -10.36 8.55 -16.01
C ASP A 209 -9.78 7.60 -14.95
N LEU A 210 -9.86 6.28 -15.17
CA LEU A 210 -9.43 5.27 -14.18
C LEU A 210 -7.92 5.31 -13.85
N PRO A 211 -7.01 5.50 -14.83
CA PRO A 211 -5.58 5.65 -14.53
C PRO A 211 -5.27 6.88 -13.69
N GLU A 212 -5.91 8.02 -13.96
CA GLU A 212 -5.71 9.27 -13.23
C GLU A 212 -6.31 9.19 -11.82
N LEU A 213 -7.52 8.63 -11.66
CA LEU A 213 -8.11 8.38 -10.35
C LEU A 213 -7.23 7.46 -9.50
N ASN A 214 -6.67 6.39 -10.08
CA ASN A 214 -5.71 5.55 -9.37
C ASN A 214 -4.48 6.39 -8.97
N ARG A 215 -3.92 7.18 -9.89
CA ARG A 215 -2.77 8.02 -9.58
C ARG A 215 -3.01 8.95 -8.39
N SER A 216 -4.12 9.68 -8.40
CA SER A 216 -4.48 10.61 -7.32
C SER A 216 -4.78 9.89 -6.01
N LYS A 217 -5.43 8.73 -6.05
CA LYS A 217 -5.61 7.87 -4.86
C LYS A 217 -4.29 7.56 -4.18
N PHE A 218 -3.32 7.09 -4.96
CA PHE A 218 -2.06 6.64 -4.41
C PHE A 218 -1.17 7.78 -3.91
N GLN A 219 -1.29 8.96 -4.50
CA GLN A 219 -0.69 10.18 -3.97
C GLN A 219 -1.29 10.60 -2.62
N LEU A 220 -2.61 10.44 -2.43
CA LEU A 220 -3.27 10.76 -1.15
C LEU A 220 -2.88 9.79 -0.03
N LEU A 221 -2.66 8.52 -0.36
CA LEU A 221 -2.29 7.47 0.60
C LEU A 221 -0.85 7.59 1.15
N ASP A 222 -0.09 8.64 0.80
CA ASP A 222 1.30 8.91 1.21
C ASP A 222 2.19 7.64 1.16
N LEU A 223 2.06 6.91 0.05
CA LEU A 223 2.81 5.68 -0.23
C LEU A 223 4.32 5.93 -0.51
N ASP A 224 4.84 7.12 -0.17
CA ASP A 224 6.28 7.40 -0.22
C ASP A 224 7.05 6.80 0.98
N GLY A 225 6.36 6.01 1.81
CA GLY A 225 6.91 5.25 2.94
C GLY A 225 7.34 3.82 2.60
N VAL A 226 6.79 2.86 3.34
CA VAL A 226 7.15 1.43 3.28
C VAL A 226 6.47 0.71 2.11
N LEU A 227 5.29 1.16 1.71
CA LEU A 227 4.50 0.58 0.63
C LEU A 227 4.36 1.65 -0.46
N GLY A 228 4.86 1.38 -1.67
CA GLY A 228 4.76 2.23 -2.84
C GLY A 228 3.72 1.73 -3.85
N PHE A 229 3.32 2.57 -4.80
CA PHE A 229 2.47 2.17 -5.93
C PHE A 229 3.18 2.35 -7.27
N GLU A 230 3.06 1.36 -8.15
CA GLU A 230 3.66 1.39 -9.48
C GLU A 230 2.61 1.76 -10.54
N TYR A 231 2.74 2.96 -11.12
CA TYR A 231 1.71 3.58 -11.97
C TYR A 231 1.63 3.03 -13.41
N GLU A 232 2.63 2.31 -13.90
CA GLU A 232 2.75 1.96 -15.33
C GLU A 232 2.57 0.46 -15.64
N THR A 233 1.73 -0.27 -14.90
CA THR A 233 1.59 -1.75 -15.04
C THR A 233 1.24 -2.21 -16.47
N ALA A 234 0.47 -1.44 -17.24
CA ALA A 234 0.03 -1.79 -18.59
C ALA A 234 1.16 -1.73 -19.65
N ARG A 235 2.13 -0.81 -19.53
CA ARG A 235 3.30 -0.74 -20.44
C ARG A 235 4.27 -1.90 -20.25
N PHE A 236 4.19 -2.57 -19.10
CA PHE A 236 5.06 -3.70 -18.76
C PHE A 236 4.47 -5.06 -19.16
N ALA A 237 3.38 -5.11 -19.92
CA ALA A 237 2.98 -6.36 -20.60
C ALA A 237 4.00 -6.78 -21.68
N GLU A 238 4.80 -5.83 -22.17
CA GLU A 238 5.88 -6.02 -23.16
C GLU A 238 7.16 -6.60 -22.55
N VAL A 239 7.06 -7.62 -21.70
CA VAL A 239 8.26 -8.35 -21.24
C VAL A 239 8.54 -9.49 -22.21
N ALA A 240 9.73 -9.48 -22.82
CA ALA A 240 10.22 -10.58 -23.64
C ALA A 240 10.42 -11.86 -22.82
N GLY A 241 10.12 -13.02 -23.41
CA GLY A 241 10.26 -14.32 -22.73
C GLY A 241 9.20 -14.59 -21.65
N LEU A 242 9.60 -15.39 -20.67
CA LEU A 242 8.85 -15.87 -19.51
C LEU A 242 7.61 -16.70 -19.88
N ALA A 243 7.70 -17.54 -20.91
CA ALA A 243 6.53 -18.22 -21.48
C ALA A 243 5.88 -19.20 -20.49
N ASN A 244 6.68 -20.01 -19.79
CA ASN A 244 6.18 -20.90 -18.75
C ASN A 244 5.56 -20.14 -17.56
N PHE A 245 6.19 -19.04 -17.13
CA PHE A 245 5.65 -18.18 -16.08
C PHE A 245 4.30 -17.55 -16.47
N LYS A 246 4.21 -16.97 -17.66
CA LYS A 246 2.96 -16.36 -18.18
C LYS A 246 1.84 -17.39 -18.30
N ARG A 247 2.14 -18.60 -18.79
CA ARG A 247 1.17 -19.70 -18.87
C ARG A 247 0.63 -20.07 -17.50
N TRP A 248 1.53 -20.22 -16.52
CA TRP A 248 1.18 -20.57 -15.15
C TRP A 248 0.30 -19.50 -14.48
N LEU A 249 0.54 -18.22 -14.76
CA LEU A 249 -0.30 -17.11 -14.29
C LEU A 249 -1.68 -17.09 -14.94
N ALA A 250 -1.76 -17.38 -16.24
CA ALA A 250 -3.03 -17.39 -16.97
C ALA A 250 -4.00 -18.44 -16.41
N GLU A 251 -3.49 -19.62 -16.02
CA GLU A 251 -4.29 -20.68 -15.38
C GLU A 251 -4.90 -20.25 -14.05
N ARG A 252 -4.27 -19.31 -13.33
CA ARG A 252 -4.66 -18.88 -11.97
C ARG A 252 -5.45 -17.59 -11.93
N GLN A 253 -5.44 -16.81 -13.01
CA GLN A 253 -6.14 -15.53 -13.09
C GLN A 253 -7.62 -15.67 -12.73
N GLY A 254 -8.31 -16.67 -13.30
CA GLY A 254 -9.73 -16.90 -13.05
C GLY A 254 -10.03 -17.23 -11.59
N ALA A 255 -9.23 -18.10 -10.98
CA ALA A 255 -9.37 -18.48 -9.57
C ALA A 255 -9.13 -17.29 -8.63
N PHE A 256 -8.09 -16.50 -8.89
CA PHE A 256 -7.74 -15.35 -8.06
C PHE A 256 -8.78 -14.22 -8.16
N LEU A 257 -9.19 -13.85 -9.37
CA LEU A 257 -10.18 -12.78 -9.58
C LEU A 257 -11.60 -13.20 -9.19
N GLY A 258 -11.90 -14.50 -9.24
CA GLY A 258 -13.19 -15.06 -8.84
C GLY A 258 -13.46 -14.92 -7.34
N GLY A 259 -12.42 -14.84 -6.50
CA GLY A 259 -12.54 -14.57 -5.07
C GLY A 259 -13.36 -15.60 -4.28
N GLN A 260 -13.60 -16.79 -4.84
CA GLN A 260 -14.40 -17.86 -4.24
C GLN A 260 -13.57 -19.13 -4.12
N GLY A 261 -13.42 -19.63 -2.89
CA GLY A 261 -12.70 -20.85 -2.56
C GLY A 261 -11.74 -20.66 -1.38
N ASP A 262 -11.52 -21.72 -0.62
CA ASP A 262 -10.59 -21.72 0.53
C ASP A 262 -9.12 -21.64 0.07
N ASP A 263 -8.83 -22.03 -1.17
CA ASP A 263 -7.49 -22.11 -1.76
C ASP A 263 -7.28 -21.06 -2.87
N LEU A 264 -7.19 -19.79 -2.48
CA LEU A 264 -6.79 -18.70 -3.38
C LEU A 264 -5.29 -18.82 -3.73
N PRO A 265 -4.88 -18.54 -4.99
CA PRO A 265 -3.47 -18.44 -5.35
C PRO A 265 -2.73 -17.43 -4.46
N ARG A 266 -1.66 -17.87 -3.79
CA ARG A 266 -0.97 -17.08 -2.77
C ARG A 266 0.12 -16.21 -3.36
N GLY A 267 0.86 -16.69 -4.35
CA GLY A 267 1.96 -15.94 -4.92
C GLY A 267 3.10 -16.78 -5.48
N VAL A 268 4.10 -16.08 -5.99
CA VAL A 268 5.30 -16.66 -6.61
C VAL A 268 6.56 -16.01 -6.06
N MET A 269 7.65 -16.80 -6.06
CA MET A 269 9.00 -16.28 -5.84
C MET A 269 9.80 -16.41 -7.13
N LEU A 270 10.40 -15.30 -7.57
CA LEU A 270 11.28 -15.22 -8.72
C LEU A 270 12.72 -15.21 -8.22
N VAL A 271 13.44 -16.30 -8.45
CA VAL A 271 14.86 -16.44 -8.10
C VAL A 271 15.66 -16.41 -9.38
N GLY A 272 16.83 -15.77 -9.41
CA GLY A 272 17.60 -15.77 -10.64
C GLY A 272 18.66 -14.71 -10.71
N VAL A 273 19.26 -14.59 -11.89
CA VAL A 273 20.40 -13.71 -12.14
C VAL A 273 20.03 -12.24 -12.03
N GLN A 274 20.94 -11.42 -11.49
CA GLN A 274 20.75 -9.98 -11.47
C GLN A 274 20.64 -9.47 -12.90
N GLY A 275 19.67 -8.58 -13.17
CA GLY A 275 19.41 -8.09 -14.53
C GLY A 275 18.66 -9.07 -15.45
N GLY A 276 18.27 -10.25 -14.97
CA GLY A 276 17.47 -11.24 -15.74
C GLY A 276 15.99 -10.87 -15.93
N GLY A 277 15.55 -9.69 -15.51
CA GLY A 277 14.17 -9.24 -15.70
C GLY A 277 13.17 -9.70 -14.62
N LYS A 278 13.63 -10.13 -13.43
CA LYS A 278 12.74 -10.51 -12.30
C LYS A 278 11.77 -9.39 -11.88
N SER A 279 12.29 -8.17 -11.72
CA SER A 279 11.47 -7.00 -11.37
C SER A 279 10.46 -6.68 -12.48
N LEU A 280 10.84 -6.86 -13.75
CA LEU A 280 9.93 -6.71 -14.89
C LEU A 280 8.86 -7.81 -14.92
N ALA A 281 9.23 -9.06 -14.61
CA ALA A 281 8.29 -10.17 -14.50
C ALA A 281 7.24 -9.92 -13.41
N ALA A 282 7.65 -9.36 -12.26
CA ALA A 282 6.73 -8.96 -11.20
C ALA A 282 5.74 -7.90 -11.67
N LYS A 283 6.21 -6.88 -12.41
CA LYS A 283 5.37 -5.85 -13.03
C LYS A 283 4.39 -6.43 -14.06
N ALA A 284 4.83 -7.43 -14.83
CA ALA A 284 4.00 -8.09 -15.82
C ALA A 284 2.82 -8.86 -15.19
N VAL A 285 2.94 -9.38 -13.96
CA VAL A 285 1.81 -10.04 -13.26
C VAL A 285 0.63 -9.08 -13.11
N ALA A 286 0.90 -7.89 -12.58
CA ALA A 286 -0.11 -6.87 -12.37
C ALA A 286 -0.70 -6.39 -13.70
N GLY A 287 0.14 -6.21 -14.72
CA GLY A 287 -0.31 -5.85 -16.08
C GLY A 287 -1.21 -6.90 -16.72
N LEU A 288 -0.84 -8.18 -16.65
CA LEU A 288 -1.62 -9.30 -17.20
C LEU A 288 -2.97 -9.47 -16.51
N TRP A 289 -3.03 -9.26 -15.20
CA TRP A 289 -4.26 -9.42 -14.43
C TRP A 289 -5.08 -8.13 -14.33
N GLY A 290 -4.54 -7.00 -14.80
CA GLY A 290 -5.19 -5.69 -14.70
C GLY A 290 -5.38 -5.23 -13.25
N LEU A 291 -4.44 -5.57 -12.38
CA LEU A 291 -4.51 -5.30 -10.94
C LEU A 291 -3.54 -4.19 -10.51
N PRO A 292 -3.83 -3.48 -9.41
CA PRO A 292 -2.88 -2.58 -8.76
C PRO A 292 -1.59 -3.32 -8.36
N LEU A 293 -0.43 -2.69 -8.57
CA LEU A 293 0.86 -3.19 -8.11
C LEU A 293 1.38 -2.35 -6.94
N LEU A 294 1.41 -2.96 -5.77
CA LEU A 294 1.96 -2.39 -4.54
C LEU A 294 3.39 -2.91 -4.35
N ARG A 295 4.35 -2.01 -4.13
CA ARG A 295 5.76 -2.35 -3.89
C ARG A 295 6.09 -2.20 -2.42
N LEU A 296 6.43 -3.29 -1.73
CA LEU A 296 6.92 -3.24 -0.35
C LEU A 296 8.43 -3.02 -0.36
N ASP A 297 8.87 -1.91 0.22
CA ASP A 297 10.28 -1.53 0.31
C ASP A 297 10.83 -1.80 1.71
N PHE A 298 11.62 -2.87 1.82
CA PHE A 298 12.28 -3.23 3.08
C PHE A 298 13.33 -2.19 3.51
N ALA A 299 13.96 -1.45 2.61
CA ALA A 299 14.94 -0.43 3.00
C ALA A 299 14.26 0.74 3.73
N CYS A 300 13.09 1.17 3.26
CA CYS A 300 12.28 2.19 3.93
C CYS A 300 11.80 1.75 5.32
N LEU A 301 11.53 0.45 5.48
CA LEU A 301 11.02 -0.15 6.73
C LEU A 301 12.05 -0.08 7.87
N TYR A 302 13.35 -0.15 7.57
CA TYR A 302 14.43 -0.04 8.57
C TYR A 302 14.86 1.41 8.89
N ASN A 303 14.58 2.38 8.00
CA ASN A 303 15.05 3.77 8.16
C ASN A 303 14.20 4.64 9.10
N LYS A 304 12.90 4.31 9.31
CA LYS A 304 11.99 5.10 10.15
C LYS A 304 12.00 4.59 11.60
N TYR A 305 12.88 5.19 12.42
CA TYR A 305 13.00 5.07 13.89
C TYR A 305 13.14 3.64 14.48
N PHE A 306 14.25 3.41 15.20
CA PHE A 306 14.50 2.16 15.92
C PHE A 306 13.34 1.81 16.88
N GLY A 307 12.57 0.76 16.57
CA GLY A 307 11.52 0.20 17.43
C GLY A 307 10.10 0.14 16.86
N GLU A 308 9.83 0.72 15.68
CA GLU A 308 8.48 0.72 15.05
C GLU A 308 8.39 -0.12 13.77
N THR A 309 9.45 -0.81 13.39
CA THR A 309 9.58 -1.58 12.15
C THR A 309 8.46 -2.64 11.95
N GLU A 310 8.12 -3.42 12.99
CA GLU A 310 7.04 -4.43 12.89
C GLU A 310 5.65 -3.80 12.82
N ARG A 311 5.45 -2.63 13.47
CA ARG A 311 4.21 -1.87 13.38
C ARG A 311 4.02 -1.37 11.94
N ASN A 312 5.06 -0.75 11.37
CA ASN A 312 5.04 -0.25 10.00
C ASN A 312 4.78 -1.38 8.98
N LEU A 313 5.38 -2.56 9.18
CA LEU A 313 5.08 -3.72 8.35
C LEU A 313 3.61 -4.14 8.44
N ARG A 314 3.06 -4.25 9.66
CA ARG A 314 1.64 -4.64 9.84
C ARG A 314 0.69 -3.63 9.21
N GLU A 315 0.98 -2.33 9.33
CA GLU A 315 0.19 -1.27 8.72
C GLU A 315 0.25 -1.35 7.18
N ALA A 316 1.44 -1.55 6.60
CA ALA A 316 1.61 -1.73 5.16
C ALA A 316 0.87 -2.97 4.62
N LEU A 317 0.96 -4.11 5.33
CA LEU A 317 0.27 -5.34 4.94
C LEU A 317 -1.25 -5.21 5.09
N SER A 318 -1.73 -4.57 6.17
CA SER A 318 -3.15 -4.27 6.38
C SER A 318 -3.71 -3.38 5.27
N LEU A 319 -2.95 -2.36 4.87
CA LEU A 319 -3.31 -1.51 3.75
C LEU A 319 -3.39 -2.31 2.45
N ALA A 320 -2.42 -3.21 2.18
CA ALA A 320 -2.48 -4.09 1.00
C ALA A 320 -3.74 -4.98 0.98
N GLU A 321 -4.17 -5.50 2.14
CA GLU A 321 -5.42 -6.27 2.23
C GLU A 321 -6.66 -5.42 1.96
N GLN A 322 -6.71 -4.19 2.50
CA GLN A 322 -7.81 -3.25 2.26
C GLN A 322 -7.90 -2.82 0.79
N MET A 323 -6.79 -2.91 0.07
CA MET A 323 -6.68 -2.60 -1.36
C MET A 323 -6.96 -3.79 -2.28
N ALA A 324 -7.25 -4.97 -1.73
CA ALA A 324 -7.49 -6.17 -2.51
C ALA A 324 -8.72 -6.04 -3.46
N PRO A 325 -8.68 -6.63 -4.67
CA PRO A 325 -7.60 -7.48 -5.18
C PRO A 325 -6.39 -6.70 -5.72
N CYS A 326 -5.18 -7.12 -5.35
CA CYS A 326 -3.95 -6.46 -5.78
C CYS A 326 -2.76 -7.43 -5.86
N VAL A 327 -1.67 -6.98 -6.49
CA VAL A 327 -0.36 -7.65 -6.48
C VAL A 327 0.55 -6.93 -5.49
N LEU A 328 1.12 -7.67 -4.53
CA LEU A 328 2.11 -7.17 -3.59
C LEU A 328 3.50 -7.66 -4.01
N TRP A 329 4.33 -6.75 -4.52
CA TRP A 329 5.69 -7.02 -4.94
C TRP A 329 6.70 -6.68 -3.84
N MET A 330 7.52 -7.65 -3.48
CA MET A 330 8.64 -7.55 -2.56
C MET A 330 9.93 -7.73 -3.34
N ASP A 331 10.62 -6.64 -3.67
CA ASP A 331 11.85 -6.70 -4.45
C ASP A 331 13.05 -6.98 -3.54
N GLU A 332 13.94 -7.86 -4.00
CA GLU A 332 15.20 -8.24 -3.34
C GLU A 332 14.99 -8.56 -1.85
N ILE A 333 14.02 -9.45 -1.59
CA ILE A 333 13.54 -9.76 -0.24
C ILE A 333 14.67 -10.26 0.68
N GLU A 334 15.74 -10.82 0.11
CA GLU A 334 16.94 -11.22 0.84
C GLU A 334 17.68 -10.03 1.46
N LYS A 335 17.62 -8.83 0.87
CA LYS A 335 18.28 -7.64 1.45
C LYS A 335 17.57 -7.18 2.72
N GLY A 336 16.25 -7.36 2.77
CA GLY A 336 15.43 -7.00 3.91
C GLY A 336 15.35 -8.06 5.00
N LEU A 337 15.56 -9.33 4.65
CA LEU A 337 15.35 -10.47 5.57
C LEU A 337 16.62 -11.31 5.80
N ALA A 338 17.77 -10.90 5.27
CA ALA A 338 19.02 -11.61 5.49
C ALA A 338 19.29 -11.77 6.99
N THR A 339 19.61 -12.99 7.38
CA THR A 339 19.95 -13.34 8.76
C THR A 339 21.37 -12.86 9.07
N GLY A 340 21.49 -11.66 9.63
CA GLY A 340 22.73 -11.13 10.20
C GLY A 340 22.62 -10.94 11.71
N ASP A 341 23.64 -11.35 12.47
CA ASP A 341 23.71 -11.18 13.94
C ASP A 341 23.84 -9.71 14.39
N MET A 342 24.03 -8.77 13.46
CA MET A 342 24.30 -7.35 13.73
C MET A 342 23.03 -6.50 13.98
N ASP A 343 21.83 -7.02 13.67
CA ASP A 343 20.57 -6.23 13.70
C ASP A 343 19.76 -6.39 15.00
N GLY A 344 20.31 -7.02 16.05
CA GLY A 344 19.63 -7.15 17.34
C GLY A 344 18.31 -7.94 17.29
N GLY A 345 18.13 -8.81 16.29
CA GLY A 345 16.95 -9.65 16.12
C GLY A 345 15.75 -8.99 15.43
N VAL A 346 15.87 -7.75 14.94
CA VAL A 346 14.78 -7.04 14.24
C VAL A 346 14.34 -7.80 12.98
N SER A 347 15.28 -8.22 12.12
CA SER A 347 15.01 -8.93 10.87
C SER A 347 14.26 -10.25 11.08
N GLN A 348 14.50 -10.94 12.20
CA GLN A 348 13.77 -12.15 12.61
C GLN A 348 12.32 -11.85 13.03
N ARG A 349 12.07 -10.73 13.73
CA ARG A 349 10.71 -10.32 14.12
C ARG A 349 9.90 -9.83 12.91
N VAL A 350 10.55 -9.13 11.98
CA VAL A 350 9.98 -8.73 10.69
C VAL A 350 9.59 -9.97 9.87
N LEU A 351 10.50 -10.95 9.76
CA LEU A 351 10.21 -12.23 9.12
C LEU A 351 9.01 -12.94 9.78
N GLY A 352 8.99 -13.04 11.11
CA GLY A 352 7.88 -13.64 11.85
C GLY A 352 6.54 -12.96 11.59
N THR A 353 6.52 -11.62 11.52
CA THR A 353 5.33 -10.83 11.20
C THR A 353 4.83 -11.13 9.77
N LEU A 354 5.75 -11.14 8.79
CA LEU A 354 5.43 -11.47 7.40
C LEU A 354 4.89 -12.91 7.27
N LEU A 355 5.54 -13.89 7.89
CA LEU A 355 5.13 -15.28 7.86
C LEU A 355 3.76 -15.51 8.51
N THR A 356 3.46 -14.80 9.60
CA THR A 356 2.15 -14.85 10.26
C THR A 356 1.08 -14.34 9.31
N TRP A 357 1.29 -13.15 8.74
CA TRP A 357 0.38 -12.57 7.76
C TRP A 357 0.17 -13.48 6.54
N MET A 358 1.24 -14.09 6.01
CA MET A 358 1.13 -15.02 4.88
C MET A 358 0.24 -16.25 5.17
N ALA A 359 0.16 -16.68 6.42
CA ALA A 359 -0.69 -17.80 6.83
C ALA A 359 -2.15 -17.35 6.98
N GLU A 360 -2.35 -16.21 7.64
CA GLU A 360 -3.65 -15.78 8.16
C GLU A 360 -4.47 -14.96 7.14
N ARG A 361 -3.83 -14.36 6.13
CA ARG A 361 -4.55 -13.51 5.17
C ARG A 361 -5.66 -14.27 4.45
N SER A 362 -6.81 -13.63 4.35
CA SER A 362 -7.97 -14.09 3.57
C SER A 362 -8.26 -13.19 2.37
N ALA A 363 -7.76 -11.96 2.38
CA ALA A 363 -7.92 -11.02 1.27
C ALA A 363 -7.15 -11.50 0.02
N PRO A 364 -7.68 -11.28 -1.20
CA PRO A 364 -7.03 -11.66 -2.45
C PRO A 364 -5.84 -10.74 -2.76
N VAL A 365 -4.72 -10.99 -2.08
CA VAL A 365 -3.42 -10.34 -2.29
C VAL A 365 -2.44 -11.35 -2.87
N PHE A 366 -2.06 -11.15 -4.13
CA PHE A 366 -1.11 -12.03 -4.81
C PHE A 366 0.31 -11.55 -4.58
N MET A 367 1.13 -12.36 -3.93
CA MET A 367 2.51 -11.97 -3.64
C MET A 367 3.45 -12.28 -4.80
N VAL A 368 4.35 -11.35 -5.08
CA VAL A 368 5.51 -11.61 -5.95
C VAL A 368 6.77 -11.21 -5.18
N ALA A 369 7.60 -12.18 -4.83
CA ALA A 369 8.91 -11.91 -4.25
C ALA A 369 10.00 -12.08 -5.30
N THR A 370 11.03 -11.24 -5.30
CA THR A 370 12.24 -11.46 -6.11
C THR A 370 13.44 -11.70 -5.18
N ALA A 371 14.37 -12.53 -5.64
CA ALA A 371 15.64 -12.75 -4.95
C ALA A 371 16.80 -13.00 -5.92
N ASN A 372 17.96 -12.41 -5.61
CA ASN A 372 19.22 -12.66 -6.32
C ASN A 372 20.13 -13.63 -5.55
N ALA A 373 20.12 -13.60 -4.22
CA ALA A 373 20.96 -14.43 -3.36
C ALA A 373 20.12 -15.36 -2.48
N ILE A 374 19.78 -16.53 -3.02
CA ILE A 374 18.92 -17.52 -2.38
C ILE A 374 19.53 -18.14 -1.12
N ASP A 375 20.85 -18.19 -1.04
CA ASP A 375 21.63 -18.65 0.11
C ASP A 375 21.43 -17.77 1.35
N ARG A 376 21.00 -16.52 1.16
CA ARG A 376 20.73 -15.56 2.24
C ARG A 376 19.28 -15.57 2.71
N LEU A 377 18.40 -16.30 2.01
CA LEU A 377 16.99 -16.33 2.35
C LEU A 377 16.72 -17.29 3.51
N PRO A 378 15.88 -16.88 4.49
CA PRO A 378 15.36 -17.79 5.50
C PRO A 378 14.61 -18.97 4.86
N ALA A 379 14.93 -20.20 5.29
CA ALA A 379 14.33 -21.42 4.75
C ALA A 379 12.80 -21.47 4.96
N GLU A 380 12.30 -20.76 5.98
CA GLU A 380 10.89 -20.63 6.33
C GLU A 380 10.05 -20.05 5.18
N LEU A 381 10.64 -19.18 4.35
CA LEU A 381 9.97 -18.59 3.18
C LEU A 381 9.80 -19.59 2.02
N LEU A 382 10.72 -20.56 1.92
CA LEU A 382 10.74 -21.54 0.83
C LEU A 382 9.80 -22.73 1.09
N ARG A 383 9.16 -22.78 2.26
CA ARG A 383 8.22 -23.84 2.61
C ARG A 383 6.97 -23.76 1.72
N LYS A 384 6.60 -24.89 1.11
CA LYS A 384 5.35 -25.01 0.32
C LYS A 384 4.14 -24.60 1.17
N GLY A 385 3.22 -23.85 0.57
CA GLY A 385 2.09 -23.20 1.23
C GLY A 385 2.29 -21.71 1.55
N ARG A 386 3.52 -21.18 1.37
CA ARG A 386 3.82 -19.74 1.46
C ARG A 386 3.75 -19.06 0.09
N PHE A 387 4.54 -19.59 -0.83
CA PHE A 387 4.44 -19.34 -2.26
C PHE A 387 3.97 -20.62 -2.94
N ASP A 388 3.16 -20.47 -3.98
CA ASP A 388 2.63 -21.59 -4.74
C ASP A 388 3.76 -22.21 -5.59
N GLU A 389 4.58 -21.35 -6.19
CA GLU A 389 5.70 -21.79 -7.01
C GLU A 389 6.94 -20.89 -6.92
N LEU A 390 8.10 -21.52 -7.14
CA LEU A 390 9.38 -20.85 -7.30
C LEU A 390 9.81 -20.93 -8.76
N PHE A 391 9.97 -19.78 -9.40
CA PHE A 391 10.45 -19.68 -10.77
C PHE A 391 11.91 -19.27 -10.79
N PHE A 392 12.69 -19.95 -11.63
CA PHE A 392 14.06 -19.57 -11.94
C PHE A 392 14.10 -18.74 -13.21
N VAL A 393 14.63 -17.52 -13.08
CA VAL A 393 14.84 -16.58 -14.18
C VAL A 393 16.32 -16.57 -14.53
N ASP A 394 16.67 -17.27 -15.60
CA ASP A 394 18.03 -17.32 -16.13
C ASP A 394 18.29 -16.17 -17.12
N LEU A 395 19.48 -16.17 -17.71
CA LEU A 395 19.83 -15.31 -18.84
C LEU A 395 18.96 -15.63 -20.06
N PRO A 396 18.57 -14.62 -20.84
CA PRO A 396 17.71 -14.78 -22.00
C PRO A 396 18.36 -15.63 -23.11
N ASP A 397 17.54 -16.47 -23.74
CA ASP A 397 17.91 -17.23 -24.93
C ASP A 397 18.03 -16.34 -26.17
N LEU A 398 18.49 -16.91 -27.29
CA LEU A 398 18.71 -16.16 -28.54
C LEU A 398 17.47 -15.41 -29.01
N ALA A 399 16.30 -16.05 -28.98
CA ALA A 399 15.04 -15.45 -29.42
C ALA A 399 14.61 -14.31 -28.49
N THR A 400 14.75 -14.50 -27.18
CA THR A 400 14.43 -13.51 -26.15
C THR A 400 15.37 -12.32 -26.24
N ARG A 401 16.67 -12.52 -26.48
CA ARG A 401 17.63 -11.42 -26.69
C ARG A 401 17.28 -10.57 -27.91
N ALA A 402 16.87 -11.19 -29.02
CA ALA A 402 16.42 -10.45 -30.21
C ALA A 402 15.19 -9.59 -29.91
N GLU A 403 14.25 -10.09 -29.11
CA GLU A 403 13.08 -9.34 -28.64
C GLU A 403 13.47 -8.19 -27.70
N ILE A 404 14.38 -8.43 -26.76
CA ILE A 404 14.91 -7.40 -25.86
C ILE A 404 15.53 -6.26 -26.69
N PHE A 405 16.39 -6.57 -27.66
CA PHE A 405 16.94 -5.56 -28.58
C PHE A 405 15.83 -4.77 -29.27
N ARG A 406 14.80 -5.44 -29.80
CA ARG A 406 13.67 -4.78 -30.47
C ARG A 406 13.00 -3.76 -29.56
N ILE A 407 12.67 -4.16 -28.34
CA ILE A 407 12.01 -3.30 -27.34
C ILE A 407 12.87 -2.08 -27.02
N HIS A 408 14.16 -2.27 -26.68
CA HIS A 408 15.01 -1.15 -26.27
C HIS A 408 15.39 -0.22 -27.42
N LEU A 409 15.48 -0.73 -28.66
CA LEU A 409 15.69 0.09 -29.87
C LEU A 409 14.44 0.92 -30.18
N ALA A 410 13.25 0.30 -30.17
CA ALA A 410 11.99 0.99 -30.46
C ALA A 410 11.68 2.10 -29.43
N ARG A 411 11.95 1.85 -28.14
CA ARG A 411 11.81 2.86 -27.07
C ARG A 411 12.70 4.09 -27.25
N ARG A 412 13.74 3.99 -28.07
CA ARG A 412 14.68 5.08 -28.39
C ARG A 412 14.48 5.60 -29.81
N GLU A 413 13.31 5.33 -30.40
CA GLU A 413 12.91 5.79 -31.74
C GLU A 413 13.84 5.31 -32.86
N LEU A 414 14.57 4.22 -32.63
CA LEU A 414 15.37 3.54 -33.64
C LEU A 414 14.52 2.48 -34.34
N LYS A 415 14.81 2.21 -35.61
CA LYS A 415 14.10 1.18 -36.40
C LYS A 415 14.75 -0.19 -36.20
N PRO A 416 14.16 -1.10 -35.43
CA PRO A 416 14.83 -2.35 -35.05
C PRO A 416 15.08 -3.27 -36.25
N ASP A 417 14.16 -3.29 -37.21
CA ASP A 417 14.21 -4.18 -38.38
C ASP A 417 15.37 -3.85 -39.34
N GLU A 418 15.90 -2.61 -39.29
CA GLU A 418 17.03 -2.16 -40.11
C GLU A 418 18.39 -2.51 -39.45
N LEU A 419 18.41 -2.97 -38.20
CA LEU A 419 19.63 -3.16 -37.39
C LEU A 419 20.05 -4.63 -37.21
N GLY A 420 19.32 -5.57 -37.82
CA GLY A 420 19.69 -6.98 -37.85
C GLY A 420 19.68 -7.65 -36.48
N LEU A 421 18.51 -7.72 -35.85
CA LEU A 421 18.31 -8.19 -34.47
C LEU A 421 18.91 -9.57 -34.17
N MET A 422 18.81 -10.53 -35.10
CA MET A 422 19.36 -11.88 -34.89
C MET A 422 20.89 -11.88 -34.81
N VAL A 423 21.56 -11.00 -35.55
CA VAL A 423 23.02 -10.88 -35.50
C VAL A 423 23.47 -10.28 -34.17
N LEU A 424 22.73 -9.27 -33.69
CA LEU A 424 22.99 -8.66 -32.38
C LEU A 424 22.76 -9.67 -31.24
N ALA A 425 21.68 -10.45 -31.32
CA ALA A 425 21.34 -11.46 -30.33
C ALA A 425 22.34 -12.62 -30.27
N ASP A 426 22.87 -13.03 -31.42
CA ASP A 426 23.92 -14.05 -31.52
C ASP A 426 25.25 -13.55 -30.93
N ALA A 427 25.62 -12.29 -31.25
CA ALA A 427 26.82 -11.66 -30.72
C ALA A 427 26.77 -11.39 -29.21
N SER A 428 25.57 -11.24 -28.64
CA SER A 428 25.35 -10.95 -27.21
C SER A 428 25.10 -12.21 -26.37
N ASP A 429 25.71 -13.34 -26.70
CA ASP A 429 25.49 -14.57 -25.94
C ASP A 429 25.95 -14.43 -24.48
N GLY A 430 25.10 -14.91 -23.55
CA GLY A 430 25.33 -14.76 -22.12
C GLY A 430 25.08 -13.36 -21.55
N PHE A 431 24.53 -12.42 -22.33
CA PHE A 431 24.13 -11.09 -21.83
C PHE A 431 22.76 -11.17 -21.14
N SER A 432 22.61 -10.43 -20.05
CA SER A 432 21.34 -10.13 -19.40
C SER A 432 20.56 -9.05 -20.15
N GLY A 433 19.26 -8.92 -19.85
CA GLY A 433 18.44 -7.86 -20.46
C GLY A 433 18.96 -6.44 -20.13
N ALA A 434 19.47 -6.25 -18.91
CA ALA A 434 20.08 -4.99 -18.50
C ALA A 434 21.36 -4.65 -19.28
N GLU A 435 22.17 -5.65 -19.61
CA GLU A 435 23.39 -5.43 -20.41
C GLU A 435 23.05 -5.11 -21.87
N ILE A 436 22.04 -5.77 -22.44
CA ILE A 436 21.53 -5.45 -23.78
C ILE A 436 21.01 -4.01 -23.82
N GLU A 437 20.22 -3.61 -22.82
CA GLU A 437 19.77 -2.23 -22.69
C GLU A 437 20.96 -1.25 -22.63
N GLN A 438 21.96 -1.56 -21.82
CA GLN A 438 23.13 -0.70 -21.67
C GLN A 438 23.94 -0.58 -22.96
N VAL A 439 24.05 -1.65 -23.75
CA VAL A 439 24.68 -1.59 -25.07
C VAL A 439 23.92 -0.65 -26.00
N VAL A 440 22.59 -0.74 -26.03
CA VAL A 440 21.76 0.16 -26.84
C VAL A 440 21.93 1.61 -26.38
N VAL A 441 21.90 1.87 -25.07
CA VAL A 441 22.13 3.20 -24.48
C VAL A 441 23.49 3.76 -24.89
N SER A 442 24.55 2.98 -24.73
CA SER A 442 25.91 3.38 -25.10
C SER A 442 26.02 3.69 -26.59
N ALA A 443 25.38 2.91 -27.46
CA ALA A 443 25.36 3.16 -28.89
C ALA A 443 24.64 4.47 -29.25
N VAL A 444 23.54 4.81 -28.56
CA VAL A 444 22.87 6.11 -28.74
C VAL A 444 23.78 7.26 -28.35
N TYR A 445 24.45 7.19 -27.20
CA TYR A 445 25.39 8.23 -26.78
C TYR A 445 26.59 8.37 -27.75
N ALA A 446 27.13 7.25 -28.23
CA ALA A 446 28.21 7.26 -29.22
C ALA A 446 27.76 7.90 -30.54
N GLY A 447 26.57 7.54 -31.03
CA GLY A 447 25.99 8.13 -32.24
C GLY A 447 25.78 9.65 -32.10
N GLN A 448 25.28 10.12 -30.96
CA GLN A 448 25.13 11.54 -30.67
C GLN A 448 26.48 12.27 -30.62
N ALA A 449 27.47 11.71 -29.93
CA ALA A 449 28.81 12.30 -29.82
C ALA A 449 29.52 12.39 -31.18
N GLN A 450 29.31 11.41 -32.06
CA GLN A 450 29.89 11.36 -33.39
C GLN A 450 29.03 12.05 -34.47
N GLN A 451 27.87 12.61 -34.09
CA GLN A 451 26.87 13.18 -35.02
C GLN A 451 26.47 12.23 -36.16
N ARG A 452 26.28 10.95 -35.84
CA ARG A 452 25.92 9.90 -36.81
C ARG A 452 24.73 9.08 -36.31
N HIS A 453 23.91 8.59 -37.24
CA HIS A 453 22.86 7.63 -36.92
C HIS A 453 23.44 6.33 -36.36
N VAL A 454 22.78 5.78 -35.35
CA VAL A 454 23.13 4.48 -34.78
C VAL A 454 22.95 3.41 -35.85
N ASP A 455 24.01 2.66 -36.12
CA ASP A 455 24.00 1.53 -37.04
C ASP A 455 24.34 0.22 -36.31
N GLN A 456 24.22 -0.89 -37.02
CA GLN A 456 24.53 -2.22 -36.48
C GLN A 456 25.99 -2.34 -36.01
N ALA A 457 26.93 -1.64 -36.66
CA ALA A 457 28.35 -1.73 -36.33
C ALA A 457 28.63 -1.11 -34.95
N MET A 458 28.02 0.03 -34.64
CA MET A 458 28.13 0.66 -33.31
C MET A 458 27.60 -0.24 -32.19
N LEU A 459 26.47 -0.92 -32.44
CA LEU A 459 25.90 -1.88 -31.47
C LEU A 459 26.84 -3.07 -31.25
N LEU A 460 27.37 -3.66 -32.33
CA LEU A 460 28.33 -4.77 -32.25
C LEU A 460 29.63 -4.38 -31.53
N GLU A 461 30.11 -3.15 -31.73
CA GLU A 461 31.26 -2.62 -30.99
C GLU A 461 30.94 -2.49 -29.49
N GLY A 462 29.76 -1.98 -29.14
CA GLY A 462 29.28 -1.91 -27.76
C GLY A 462 29.17 -3.29 -27.09
N ILE A 463 28.69 -4.31 -27.81
CA ILE A 463 28.67 -5.71 -27.34
C ILE A 463 30.10 -6.17 -27.03
N ARG A 464 31.04 -6.00 -27.96
CA ARG A 464 32.44 -6.45 -27.79
C ARG A 464 33.17 -5.74 -26.66
N ALA A 465 32.83 -4.48 -26.40
CA ALA A 465 33.41 -3.68 -25.32
C ALA A 465 32.83 -4.03 -23.94
N THR A 466 31.72 -4.78 -23.88
CA THR A 466 31.03 -5.15 -22.64
C THR A 466 31.41 -6.57 -22.23
N SER A 467 31.94 -6.72 -21.02
CA SER A 467 32.14 -8.04 -20.42
C SER A 467 30.84 -8.52 -19.77
N PRO A 468 30.21 -9.61 -20.25
CA PRO A 468 28.93 -10.04 -19.73
C PRO A 468 29.02 -10.62 -18.32
N LEU A 469 27.93 -10.51 -17.57
CA LEU A 469 27.79 -11.00 -16.20
C LEU A 469 28.02 -12.51 -16.11
N SER A 470 27.63 -13.24 -17.15
CA SER A 470 27.89 -14.68 -17.30
C SER A 470 29.37 -15.04 -17.24
N VAL A 471 30.27 -14.12 -17.63
CA VAL A 471 31.72 -14.31 -17.54
C VAL A 471 32.24 -13.77 -16.21
N VAL A 472 31.83 -12.58 -15.81
CA VAL A 472 32.34 -11.91 -14.57
C VAL A 472 31.92 -12.65 -13.30
N MET A 473 30.73 -13.26 -13.29
CA MET A 473 30.16 -13.97 -12.14
C MET A 473 29.86 -15.44 -12.44
N ALA A 474 30.60 -16.07 -13.35
CA ALA A 474 30.37 -17.45 -13.81
C ALA A 474 30.20 -18.44 -12.65
N GLU A 475 31.11 -18.43 -11.67
CA GLU A 475 31.07 -19.34 -10.52
C GLU A 475 29.78 -19.20 -9.69
N ARG A 476 29.33 -17.95 -9.45
CA ARG A 476 28.09 -17.69 -8.70
C ARG A 476 26.86 -18.09 -9.51
N LEU A 477 26.91 -17.87 -10.83
CA LEU A 477 25.82 -18.24 -11.73
C LEU A 477 25.64 -19.75 -11.79
N ASP A 478 26.74 -20.50 -11.91
CA ASP A 478 26.70 -21.96 -11.95
C ASP A 478 26.20 -22.54 -10.62
N ALA A 479 26.65 -22.00 -9.49
CA ALA A 479 26.13 -22.39 -8.17
C ALA A 479 24.63 -22.13 -8.04
N LEU A 480 24.14 -20.98 -8.55
CA LEU A 480 22.73 -20.63 -8.52
C LEU A 480 21.89 -21.56 -9.43
N ARG A 481 22.38 -21.88 -10.63
CA ARG A 481 21.74 -22.83 -11.56
C ARG A 481 21.70 -24.25 -11.00
N GLU A 482 22.77 -24.69 -10.33
CA GLU A 482 22.82 -25.98 -9.66
C GLU A 482 21.83 -26.04 -8.49
N TRP A 483 21.74 -24.97 -7.70
CA TRP A 483 20.73 -24.86 -6.66
C TRP A 483 19.31 -24.91 -7.25
N ALA A 484 19.05 -24.18 -8.34
CA ALA A 484 17.75 -24.11 -8.98
C ALA A 484 17.30 -25.45 -9.58
N ARG A 485 18.24 -26.28 -10.03
CA ARG A 485 17.98 -27.59 -10.65
C ARG A 485 17.18 -28.49 -9.72
N GLY A 486 15.98 -28.88 -10.14
CA GLY A 486 15.07 -29.75 -9.39
C GLY A 486 14.35 -29.09 -8.20
N ARG A 487 14.58 -27.78 -7.96
CA ARG A 487 13.92 -27.01 -6.89
C ARG A 487 12.97 -25.93 -7.41
N THR A 488 13.12 -25.55 -8.66
CA THR A 488 12.39 -24.42 -9.29
C THR A 488 11.88 -24.81 -10.66
N VAL A 489 10.85 -24.10 -11.12
CA VAL A 489 10.34 -24.16 -12.50
C VAL A 489 11.07 -23.12 -13.34
N GLN A 490 11.49 -23.46 -14.55
CA GLN A 490 12.09 -22.47 -15.45
C GLN A 490 11.02 -21.44 -15.87
N ALA A 491 11.37 -20.15 -15.84
CA ALA A 491 10.43 -19.09 -16.16
C ALA A 491 10.10 -19.02 -17.65
N ASP A 492 11.06 -19.34 -18.52
CA ASP A 492 10.89 -19.48 -19.97
C ASP A 492 10.32 -20.84 -20.34
#